data_AF-A0A367II58-F1
#
_entry.id   AF-A0A367II58-F1
#
_cell.length_a   1.000
_cell.length_b   1.000
_cell.length_c   1.000
_cell.angle_alpha   90.00
_cell.angle_beta   90.00
_cell.angle_gamma   90.00
#
_symmetry.space_group_name_H-M   'P 1'
#
loop_
_entity.id
_entity.type
_entity.pdbx_description
1 polymer ?
#
loop_
_entity_poly.entity_id
_entity_poly.type
_entity_poly.pdbx_seq_one_letter_code
_entity_poly.pdbx_strand_id
1 'polypeptide(L)'
;IVYPYTKRYTWLCHFWLGLCLALAPAGAWVAVAADVHGWAAITGIDGGNTDFLWYPTIFFISLGVTFWIAAFDINYARMDIESDREGGIHSFPSRFSETATTRTSIQLTLLWFACFAISDPMDEIWFLAAAGLMSVLNIAVILAREQLEDFQTILFRVSMLTGWVLLVAVMIIEPSNDGLLD
;
A
#
# COMPACT_ATOMS: atom_id res chain seq x y z
N ILE A 1 -9.24 16.12 -2.63
CA ILE A 1 -9.75 17.40 -2.09
C ILE A 1 -9.17 17.70 -0.69
N VAL A 2 -9.25 16.78 0.28
CA VAL A 2 -8.77 17.03 1.66
C VAL A 2 -7.24 16.95 1.82
N TYR A 3 -6.56 16.10 1.04
CA TYR A 3 -5.10 15.86 1.16
C TYR A 3 -4.21 17.13 1.12
N PRO A 4 -4.40 18.10 0.21
CA PRO A 4 -3.56 19.31 0.20
C PRO A 4 -3.68 20.14 1.49
N TYR A 5 -4.82 20.06 2.19
CA TYR A 5 -5.04 20.77 3.44
C TYR A 5 -4.40 20.05 4.63
N THR A 6 -4.36 18.71 4.65
CA THR A 6 -3.76 17.97 5.77
C THR A 6 -2.26 18.25 5.90
N LYS A 7 -1.56 18.50 4.79
CA LYS A 7 -0.15 18.93 4.78
C LYS A 7 0.13 20.21 5.61
N ARG A 8 -0.88 21.07 5.81
CA ARG A 8 -0.76 22.32 6.59
C ARG A 8 -0.96 22.13 8.09
N TYR A 9 -1.48 20.97 8.51
CA TYR A 9 -1.82 20.70 9.91
C TYR A 9 -1.02 19.53 10.50
N THR A 10 -0.63 18.54 9.69
CA THR A 10 0.04 17.34 10.19
C THR A 10 0.96 16.67 9.17
N TRP A 11 2.05 16.11 9.69
CA TRP A 11 2.98 15.24 8.97
C TRP A 11 2.36 13.88 8.61
N LEU A 12 1.20 13.55 9.20
CA LEU A 12 0.44 12.34 8.87
C LEU A 12 -0.29 12.43 7.52
N CYS A 13 -0.12 13.52 6.77
CA CYS A 13 -0.70 13.69 5.44
C CYS A 13 -0.35 12.55 4.47
N HIS A 14 0.84 11.96 4.58
CA HIS A 14 1.26 10.82 3.77
C HIS A 14 0.38 9.57 4.01
N PHE A 15 -0.03 9.33 5.25
CA PHE A 15 -0.97 8.24 5.58
C PHE A 15 -2.38 8.54 5.09
N TRP A 16 -2.79 9.81 5.09
CA TRP A 16 -4.06 10.22 4.52
C TRP A 16 -4.11 9.97 3.00
N LEU A 17 -3.01 10.25 2.28
CA LEU A 17 -2.90 9.89 0.86
C LEU A 17 -2.98 8.37 0.66
N GLY A 18 -2.24 7.62 1.48
CA GLY A 18 -2.28 6.17 1.46
C GLY A 18 -3.68 5.62 1.69
N LEU A 19 -4.40 6.16 2.67
CA LEU A 19 -5.78 5.77 2.97
C LEU A 19 -6.71 6.06 1.79
N CYS A 20 -6.57 7.21 1.15
CA CYS A 20 -7.35 7.55 -0.05
C CYS A 20 -7.13 6.56 -1.19
N LEU A 21 -5.90 6.09 -1.39
CA LEU A 21 -5.56 5.10 -2.42
C LEU A 21 -5.95 3.67 -2.02
N ALA A 22 -5.93 3.35 -0.73
CA ALA A 22 -6.43 2.08 -0.20
C ALA A 22 -7.95 1.90 -0.37
N LEU A 23 -8.70 2.98 -0.61
CA LEU A 23 -10.11 2.87 -1.00
C LEU A 23 -10.29 2.22 -2.38
N ALA A 24 -9.27 2.17 -3.24
CA ALA A 24 -9.36 1.51 -4.54
C ALA A 24 -9.61 -0.01 -4.41
N PRO A 25 -8.75 -0.81 -3.73
CA PRO A 25 -9.03 -2.23 -3.52
C PRO A 25 -10.29 -2.47 -2.66
N ALA A 26 -10.51 -1.67 -1.61
CA ALA A 26 -11.72 -1.79 -0.79
C ALA A 26 -13.00 -1.55 -1.61
N GLY A 27 -13.02 -0.51 -2.45
CA GLY A 27 -14.15 -0.17 -3.30
C GLY A 27 -14.39 -1.19 -4.41
N ALA A 28 -13.31 -1.70 -5.03
CA ALA A 28 -13.41 -2.78 -6.02
C ALA A 28 -14.05 -4.03 -5.41
N TRP A 29 -13.64 -4.41 -4.20
CA TRP A 29 -14.25 -5.53 -3.49
C TRP A 29 -15.71 -5.26 -3.12
N VAL A 30 -16.04 -4.10 -2.55
CA VAL A 30 -17.43 -3.74 -2.20
C VAL A 30 -18.33 -3.78 -3.43
N ALA A 31 -17.87 -3.30 -4.59
CA ALA A 31 -18.66 -3.31 -5.82
C ALA A 31 -19.07 -4.73 -6.26
N VAL A 32 -18.21 -5.73 -6.03
CA VAL A 32 -18.50 -7.14 -6.34
C VAL A 32 -19.31 -7.79 -5.21
N ALA A 33 -18.89 -7.62 -3.96
CA ALA A 33 -19.52 -8.28 -2.82
C ALA A 33 -20.93 -7.76 -2.52
N ALA A 34 -21.19 -6.46 -2.75
CA ALA A 34 -22.51 -5.86 -2.52
C ALA A 34 -23.57 -6.33 -3.52
N ASP A 35 -23.17 -6.75 -4.73
CA ASP A 35 -24.10 -7.31 -5.73
C ASP A 35 -24.71 -8.63 -5.23
N VAL A 36 -23.94 -9.42 -4.47
CA VAL A 36 -24.36 -10.72 -3.93
C VAL A 36 -24.95 -10.60 -2.52
N HIS A 37 -24.30 -9.85 -1.63
CA HIS A 37 -24.60 -9.83 -0.20
C HIS A 37 -25.27 -8.53 0.29
N GLY A 38 -25.45 -7.52 -0.58
CA GLY A 38 -26.03 -6.23 -0.22
C GLY A 38 -25.34 -5.57 0.98
N TRP A 39 -26.14 -5.15 1.98
CA TRP A 39 -25.62 -4.56 3.22
C TRP A 39 -24.89 -5.53 4.15
N ALA A 40 -25.09 -6.83 4.01
CA ALA A 40 -24.32 -7.81 4.76
C ALA A 40 -22.85 -7.82 4.33
N ALA A 41 -22.52 -7.41 3.10
CA ALA A 41 -21.13 -7.31 2.64
C ALA A 41 -20.27 -6.45 3.59
N ILE A 42 -20.78 -5.29 4.00
CA ILE A 42 -20.03 -4.36 4.85
C ILE A 42 -20.18 -4.70 6.33
N THR A 43 -21.42 -4.97 6.75
CA THR A 43 -21.77 -5.12 8.17
C THR A 43 -21.42 -6.49 8.72
N GLY A 44 -21.35 -7.50 7.85
CA GLY A 44 -21.23 -8.91 8.22
C GLY A 44 -22.45 -9.47 8.95
N ILE A 45 -23.55 -8.72 9.05
CA ILE A 45 -24.73 -9.13 9.80
C ILE A 45 -25.67 -9.88 8.85
N ASP A 46 -25.73 -11.21 9.00
CA ASP A 46 -26.71 -12.04 8.31
C ASP A 46 -27.34 -13.05 9.28
N GLY A 47 -28.68 -13.07 9.36
CA GLY A 47 -29.44 -14.05 10.14
C GLY A 47 -29.14 -14.17 11.64
N GLY A 48 -28.41 -13.22 12.25
CA GLY A 48 -27.98 -13.27 13.67
C GLY A 48 -26.54 -13.76 13.88
N ASN A 49 -25.82 -14.11 12.81
CA ASN A 49 -24.38 -14.36 12.81
C ASN A 49 -23.62 -13.12 12.30
N THR A 50 -22.41 -12.90 12.82
CA THR A 50 -21.49 -11.86 12.33
C THR A 50 -20.34 -12.52 11.57
N ASP A 51 -20.35 -12.42 10.25
CA ASP A 51 -19.27 -12.88 9.38
C ASP A 51 -18.75 -11.73 8.52
N PHE A 52 -17.52 -11.28 8.79
CA PHE A 52 -16.92 -10.13 8.12
C PHE A 52 -16.21 -10.59 6.84
N LEU A 53 -16.94 -10.57 5.72
CA LEU A 53 -16.43 -10.99 4.41
C LEU A 53 -15.17 -10.23 3.93
N TRP A 54 -14.90 -9.04 4.49
CA TRP A 54 -13.71 -8.25 4.17
C TRP A 54 -12.49 -8.57 5.04
N TYR A 55 -12.67 -9.29 6.16
CA TYR A 55 -11.59 -9.62 7.11
C TYR A 55 -11.25 -11.11 7.03
N PRO A 56 -9.96 -11.50 6.98
CA PRO A 56 -8.76 -10.66 7.06
C PRO A 56 -8.29 -10.07 5.72
N THR A 57 -8.62 -10.71 4.59
CA THR A 57 -7.94 -10.51 3.30
C THR A 57 -7.99 -9.06 2.79
N ILE A 58 -9.19 -8.49 2.60
CA ILE A 58 -9.36 -7.15 2.00
C ILE A 58 -8.88 -6.05 2.95
N PHE A 59 -9.06 -6.25 4.25
CA PHE A 59 -8.53 -5.36 5.28
C PHE A 59 -7.02 -5.22 5.16
N PHE A 60 -6.28 -6.34 5.15
CA PHE A 60 -4.83 -6.30 5.09
C PHE A 60 -4.31 -5.87 3.71
N ILE A 61 -4.99 -6.16 2.60
CA ILE A 61 -4.65 -5.55 1.29
C ILE A 61 -4.76 -4.03 1.37
N SER A 62 -5.86 -3.50 1.87
CA SER A 62 -6.09 -2.04 1.92
C SER A 62 -5.10 -1.36 2.88
N LEU A 63 -4.82 -2.00 4.02
CA LEU A 63 -3.82 -1.52 4.96
C LEU A 63 -2.39 -1.55 4.37
N GLY A 64 -2.05 -2.62 3.65
CA GLY A 64 -0.79 -2.73 2.93
C GLY A 64 -0.62 -1.63 1.88
N VAL A 65 -1.65 -1.37 1.06
CA VAL A 65 -1.65 -0.25 0.11
C VAL A 65 -1.45 1.09 0.81
N THR A 66 -2.08 1.30 1.96
CA THR A 66 -1.89 2.53 2.76
C THR A 66 -0.41 2.73 3.12
N PHE A 67 0.25 1.70 3.64
CA PHE A 67 1.66 1.78 4.02
C PHE A 67 2.61 1.87 2.83
N TRP A 68 2.31 1.18 1.73
CA TRP A 68 3.09 1.25 0.50
C TRP A 68 3.08 2.67 -0.09
N ILE A 69 1.91 3.28 -0.23
CA ILE A 69 1.78 4.65 -0.73
C ILE A 69 2.38 5.66 0.25
N ALA A 70 2.19 5.49 1.56
CA ALA A 70 2.81 6.37 2.56
C ALA A 70 4.34 6.29 2.51
N ALA A 71 4.92 5.10 2.34
CA ALA A 71 6.36 4.94 2.17
C ALA A 71 6.85 5.65 0.91
N PHE A 72 6.16 5.47 -0.22
CA PHE A 72 6.49 6.16 -1.47
C PHE A 72 6.42 7.69 -1.33
N ASP A 73 5.31 8.23 -0.81
CA ASP A 73 5.09 9.68 -0.69
C ASP A 73 6.08 10.35 0.28
N ILE A 74 6.45 9.67 1.38
CA ILE A 74 7.48 10.16 2.32
C ILE A 74 8.84 10.28 1.63
N ASN A 75 9.23 9.29 0.80
CA ASN A 75 10.50 9.35 0.09
C ASN A 75 10.49 10.39 -1.02
N TYR A 76 9.35 10.58 -1.69
CA TYR A 76 9.18 11.62 -2.70
C TYR A 76 9.28 13.02 -2.08
N ALA A 77 8.65 13.23 -0.91
CA ALA A 77 8.68 14.51 -0.19
C ALA A 77 10.06 14.90 0.35
N ARG A 78 11.08 14.02 0.30
CA ARG A 78 12.45 14.39 0.70
C ARG A 78 13.07 15.44 -0.21
N MET A 79 12.62 15.51 -1.46
CA MET A 79 13.16 16.44 -2.45
C MET A 79 12.56 17.83 -2.30
N ASP A 80 11.39 17.93 -1.67
CA ASP A 80 10.67 19.19 -1.45
C ASP A 80 10.97 19.79 -0.07
N ILE A 81 11.94 19.28 0.70
CA ILE A 81 12.19 19.72 2.10
C ILE A 81 12.43 21.23 2.20
N GLU A 82 13.23 21.80 1.30
CA GLU A 82 13.58 23.23 1.35
C GLU A 82 12.36 24.10 1.04
N SER A 83 11.60 23.75 -0.01
CA SER A 83 10.34 24.42 -0.36
C SER A 83 9.28 24.26 0.73
N ASP A 84 9.15 23.07 1.32
CA ASP A 84 8.21 22.78 2.41
C ASP A 84 8.52 23.61 3.65
N ARG A 85 9.80 23.83 3.97
CA ARG A 85 10.23 24.66 5.10
C ARG A 85 9.92 26.14 4.87
N GLU A 86 10.17 26.65 3.66
CA GLU A 86 9.84 28.02 3.28
C GLU A 86 8.33 28.27 3.26
N GLY A 87 7.55 27.28 2.80
CA GLY A 87 6.10 27.35 2.72
C GLY A 87 5.36 27.07 4.03
N GLY A 88 6.06 26.78 5.13
CA GLY A 88 5.46 26.42 6.42
C GLY A 88 4.67 25.11 6.38
N ILE A 89 5.03 24.18 5.50
CA ILE A 89 4.34 22.91 5.29
C ILE A 89 4.91 21.84 6.23
N HIS A 90 4.01 21.10 6.88
CA HIS A 90 4.36 20.03 7.82
C HIS A 90 4.45 18.68 7.10
N SER A 91 5.52 18.43 6.34
CA SER A 91 5.83 17.10 5.81
C SER A 91 6.67 16.28 6.81
N PHE A 92 6.63 14.95 6.71
CA PHE A 92 7.45 14.08 7.58
C PHE A 92 8.94 14.42 7.48
N PRO A 93 9.55 14.51 6.27
CA PRO A 93 10.97 14.82 6.15
C PRO A 93 11.33 16.26 6.53
N SER A 94 10.40 17.23 6.50
CA SER A 94 10.69 18.60 6.95
C SER A 94 10.81 18.69 8.49
N ARG A 95 10.09 17.83 9.22
CA ARG A 95 10.05 17.78 10.69
C ARG A 95 11.06 16.81 11.31
N PHE A 96 11.33 15.68 10.67
CA PHE A 96 12.21 14.63 11.20
C PHE A 96 13.56 14.59 10.49
N SER A 97 14.57 13.98 11.13
CA SER A 97 15.89 13.83 10.52
C SER A 97 15.86 12.85 9.35
N GLU A 98 16.82 12.99 8.44
CA GLU A 98 16.96 12.09 7.29
C GLU A 98 17.11 10.62 7.69
N THR A 99 17.82 10.36 8.81
CA THR A 99 17.93 9.01 9.40
C THR A 99 16.57 8.48 9.84
N ALA A 100 15.75 9.30 10.51
CA ALA A 100 14.42 8.91 10.93
C ALA A 100 13.52 8.64 9.70
N THR A 101 13.54 9.51 8.69
CA THR A 101 12.81 9.33 7.44
C THR A 101 13.18 8.03 6.73
N THR A 102 14.47 7.69 6.69
CA THR A 102 14.95 6.42 6.12
C THR A 102 14.49 5.21 6.90
N ARG A 103 14.60 5.25 8.24
CA ARG A 103 14.12 4.16 9.09
C ARG A 103 12.61 3.97 8.95
N THR A 104 11.83 5.04 8.98
CA THR A 104 10.37 4.99 8.81
C THR A 104 9.99 4.46 7.43
N SER A 105 10.69 4.87 6.37
CA SER A 105 10.45 4.36 5.02
C SER A 105 10.65 2.85 4.91
N ILE A 106 11.72 2.33 5.52
CA ILE A 106 12.00 0.88 5.56
C ILE A 106 10.95 0.16 6.39
N GLN A 107 10.59 0.69 7.58
CA GLN A 107 9.56 0.12 8.43
C GLN A 107 8.21 0.03 7.71
N LEU A 108 7.78 1.10 7.04
CA LEU A 108 6.56 1.10 6.24
C LEU A 108 6.65 0.11 5.08
N THR A 109 7.83 -0.05 4.48
CA THR A 109 8.06 -1.01 3.40
C THR A 109 7.91 -2.46 3.87
N LEU A 110 8.41 -2.76 5.06
CA LEU A 110 8.23 -4.06 5.71
C LEU A 110 6.80 -4.27 6.20
N LEU A 111 6.13 -3.22 6.68
CA LEU A 111 4.74 -3.30 7.14
C LEU A 111 3.77 -3.58 5.99
N TRP A 112 3.92 -2.92 4.83
CA TRP A 112 3.04 -3.26 3.70
C TRP A 112 3.27 -4.69 3.21
N PHE A 113 4.52 -5.16 3.20
CA PHE A 113 4.82 -6.54 2.85
C PHE A 113 4.19 -7.51 3.84
N ALA A 114 4.31 -7.25 5.14
CA ALA A 114 3.67 -8.05 6.18
C ALA A 114 2.14 -8.08 6.02
N CYS A 115 1.52 -6.95 5.68
CA CYS A 115 0.09 -6.90 5.39
C CYS A 115 -0.28 -7.77 4.18
N PHE A 116 0.48 -7.71 3.08
CA PHE A 116 0.24 -8.56 1.92
C PHE A 116 0.47 -10.05 2.22
N ALA A 117 1.43 -10.37 3.08
CA ALA A 117 1.67 -11.74 3.53
C ALA A 117 0.55 -12.28 4.45
N ILE A 118 -0.01 -11.45 5.33
CA ILE A 118 -1.12 -11.83 6.22
C ILE A 118 -2.45 -11.91 5.47
N SER A 119 -2.63 -11.07 4.46
CA SER A 119 -3.84 -11.06 3.63
C SER A 119 -4.06 -12.41 2.93
N ASP A 120 -2.95 -13.06 2.57
CA ASP A 120 -2.88 -14.35 1.87
C ASP A 120 -3.97 -14.49 0.80
N PRO A 121 -4.01 -13.58 -0.20
CA PRO A 121 -5.11 -13.55 -1.16
C PRO A 121 -5.13 -14.76 -2.10
N MET A 122 -4.07 -15.57 -2.11
CA MET A 122 -3.86 -16.68 -3.02
C MET A 122 -3.04 -17.76 -2.32
N ASP A 123 -3.45 -19.02 -2.37
CA ASP A 123 -2.74 -20.16 -1.74
C ASP A 123 -1.33 -20.41 -2.32
N GLU A 124 -1.01 -19.77 -3.45
CA GLU A 124 0.22 -19.96 -4.19
C GLU A 124 1.32 -18.96 -3.82
N ILE A 125 2.56 -19.44 -3.79
CA ILE A 125 3.74 -18.66 -3.36
C ILE A 125 4.04 -17.45 -4.26
N TRP A 126 3.47 -17.38 -5.46
CA TRP A 126 3.76 -16.35 -6.46
C TRP A 126 3.46 -14.94 -6.00
N PHE A 127 2.31 -14.72 -5.36
CA PHE A 127 1.95 -13.38 -4.86
C PHE A 127 2.89 -12.94 -3.73
N LEU A 128 3.18 -13.84 -2.79
CA LEU A 128 4.09 -13.56 -1.67
C LEU A 128 5.53 -13.32 -2.16
N ALA A 129 6.01 -14.13 -3.11
CA ALA A 129 7.34 -13.98 -3.71
C ALA A 129 7.46 -12.66 -4.49
N ALA A 130 6.44 -12.29 -5.26
CA ALA A 130 6.35 -11.01 -5.95
C ALA A 130 6.37 -9.83 -4.97
N ALA A 131 5.54 -9.87 -3.92
CA ALA A 131 5.51 -8.86 -2.87
C ALA A 131 6.86 -8.75 -2.15
N GLY A 132 7.49 -9.87 -1.81
CA GLY A 132 8.79 -9.93 -1.15
C GLY A 132 9.91 -9.35 -2.02
N LEU A 133 9.97 -9.75 -3.30
CA LEU A 133 10.91 -9.21 -4.28
C LEU A 133 10.78 -7.69 -4.40
N MET A 134 9.56 -7.19 -4.56
CA MET A 134 9.32 -5.75 -4.69
C MET A 134 9.60 -5.00 -3.40
N SER A 135 9.36 -5.58 -2.22
CA SER A 135 9.74 -4.99 -0.93
C SER A 135 11.25 -4.81 -0.83
N VAL A 136 12.01 -5.85 -1.17
CA VAL A 136 13.49 -5.79 -1.19
C VAL A 136 13.98 -4.75 -2.19
N LEU A 137 13.42 -4.69 -3.40
CA LEU A 137 13.80 -3.70 -4.41
C LEU A 137 13.52 -2.27 -3.96
N ASN A 138 12.36 -2.00 -3.35
CA ASN A 138 12.05 -0.67 -2.82
C ASN A 138 13.02 -0.29 -1.68
N ILE A 139 13.33 -1.21 -0.76
CA ILE A 139 14.31 -0.97 0.31
C ILE A 139 15.70 -0.70 -0.28
N ALA A 140 16.13 -1.47 -1.28
CA ALA A 140 17.41 -1.30 -1.93
C ALA A 140 17.53 0.09 -2.58
N VAL A 141 16.48 0.55 -3.27
CA VAL A 141 16.44 1.91 -3.85
C VAL A 141 16.51 2.98 -2.77
N ILE A 142 15.76 2.84 -1.67
CA ILE A 142 15.78 3.79 -0.54
C ILE A 142 17.17 3.87 0.11
N LEU A 143 17.87 2.74 0.24
CA LEU A 143 19.22 2.69 0.80
C LEU A 143 20.28 3.22 -0.17
N ALA A 144 20.10 2.98 -1.46
CA ALA A 144 21.01 3.46 -2.51
C ALA A 144 20.79 4.93 -2.90
N ARG A 145 19.94 5.68 -2.20
CA ARG A 145 19.52 7.04 -2.60
C ARG A 145 20.67 8.01 -2.92
N GLU A 146 21.79 7.93 -2.20
CA GLU A 146 22.95 8.82 -2.37
C GLU A 146 23.83 8.42 -3.56
N GLN A 147 23.67 7.20 -4.07
CA GLN A 147 24.44 6.65 -5.19
C GLN A 147 23.70 6.79 -6.53
N LEU A 148 22.40 7.07 -6.48
CA LEU A 148 21.54 7.15 -7.67
C LEU A 148 21.49 8.59 -8.18
N GLU A 149 21.91 8.81 -9.43
CA GLU A 149 21.86 10.13 -10.09
C GLU A 149 20.42 10.67 -10.18
N ASP A 150 19.45 9.80 -10.49
CA ASP A 150 18.03 10.13 -10.56
C ASP A 150 17.23 9.20 -9.62
N PHE A 151 17.42 9.42 -8.31
CA PHE A 151 16.69 8.69 -7.26
C PHE A 151 15.18 8.77 -7.45
N GLN A 152 14.64 9.94 -7.85
CA GLN A 152 13.21 10.19 -8.01
C GLN A 152 12.57 9.27 -9.03
N THR A 153 13.13 9.26 -10.24
CA THR A 153 12.60 8.47 -11.34
C THR A 153 12.73 6.98 -11.04
N ILE A 154 13.84 6.57 -10.42
CA ILE A 154 14.06 5.17 -10.06
C ILE A 154 13.09 4.71 -8.99
N LEU A 155 12.93 5.48 -7.91
CA LEU A 155 11.96 5.20 -6.85
C LEU A 155 10.55 5.13 -7.43
N PHE A 156 10.13 6.11 -8.22
CA PHE A 156 8.82 6.14 -8.86
C PHE A 156 8.58 4.90 -9.72
N ARG A 157 9.54 4.54 -10.57
CA ARG A 157 9.43 3.37 -11.45
C ARG A 157 9.35 2.07 -10.66
N VAL A 158 10.18 1.88 -9.63
CA VAL A 158 10.18 0.66 -8.81
C VAL A 158 8.92 0.55 -7.98
N SER A 159 8.47 1.64 -7.37
CA SER A 159 7.19 1.67 -6.67
C SER A 159 6.04 1.37 -7.65
N MET A 160 5.93 2.06 -8.79
CA MET A 160 4.88 1.80 -9.79
C MET A 160 4.92 0.36 -10.35
N LEU A 161 6.11 -0.18 -10.61
CA LEU A 161 6.30 -1.56 -11.07
C LEU A 161 5.75 -2.59 -10.08
N THR A 162 5.70 -2.25 -8.78
CA THR A 162 5.16 -3.14 -7.74
C THR A 162 3.72 -3.54 -8.05
N GLY A 163 2.88 -2.60 -8.49
CA GLY A 163 1.50 -2.89 -8.86
C GLY A 163 1.39 -3.82 -10.08
N TRP A 164 2.22 -3.60 -11.10
CA TRP A 164 2.24 -4.43 -12.30
C TRP A 164 2.74 -5.85 -12.03
N VAL A 165 3.78 -5.99 -11.21
CA VAL A 165 4.33 -7.30 -10.84
C VAL A 165 3.32 -8.10 -10.01
N LEU A 166 2.63 -7.45 -9.06
CA LEU A 166 1.56 -8.08 -8.30
C LEU A 166 0.39 -8.48 -9.19
N LEU A 167 -0.01 -7.63 -10.15
CA LEU A 167 -1.06 -7.95 -11.11
C LEU A 167 -0.71 -9.19 -11.96
N VAL A 168 0.53 -9.26 -12.46
CA VAL A 168 1.01 -10.41 -13.22
C VAL A 168 1.04 -11.66 -12.34
N ALA A 169 1.47 -11.56 -11.08
CA ALA A 169 1.42 -12.68 -10.15
C ALA A 169 -0.01 -13.20 -9.94
N VAL A 170 -0.99 -12.29 -9.87
CA VAL A 170 -2.42 -12.66 -9.80
C VAL A 170 -2.91 -13.32 -11.09
N MET A 171 -2.49 -12.83 -12.26
CA MET A 171 -2.93 -13.35 -13.56
C MET A 171 -2.33 -14.72 -13.92
N ILE A 172 -1.15 -15.05 -13.41
CA ILE A 172 -0.48 -16.33 -13.68
C ILE A 172 -1.18 -17.50 -12.99
N ILE A 173 -1.99 -17.23 -11.97
CA ILE A 173 -2.72 -18.26 -11.24
C ILE A 173 -4.01 -18.56 -12.02
N GLU A 174 -4.07 -19.76 -12.59
CA GLU A 174 -5.32 -20.34 -13.09
C GLU A 174 -6.29 -20.47 -11.91
N PRO A 175 -7.60 -20.19 -12.08
CA PRO A 175 -8.57 -20.63 -11.10
C PRO A 175 -8.42 -22.16 -11.01
N SER A 176 -8.08 -22.65 -9.83
CA SER A 176 -8.04 -24.09 -9.55
C SER A 176 -9.32 -24.72 -10.10
N ASN A 177 -9.15 -25.61 -11.06
CA ASN A 177 -10.22 -26.36 -11.71
C ASN A 177 -10.75 -27.45 -10.77
N ASP A 178 -11.04 -27.10 -9.52
CA ASP A 178 -11.39 -28.03 -8.43
C ASP A 178 -12.92 -28.09 -8.21
N GLY A 179 -13.70 -28.31 -9.27
CA GLY A 179 -15.15 -28.40 -9.07
C GLY A 179 -16.02 -28.95 -10.19
N LEU A 180 -15.48 -29.57 -11.25
CA LEU A 180 -16.31 -30.15 -12.31
C LEU A 180 -16.05 -31.64 -12.58
N LEU A 181 -15.20 -32.30 -11.79
CA LEU A 181 -15.00 -33.75 -11.86
C LEU A 181 -14.74 -34.30 -10.45
N ASP A 182 -15.80 -34.40 -9.64
CA ASP A 182 -15.96 -35.43 -8.59
C ASP A 182 -17.46 -35.61 -8.29
#